data_AF-A0A0B4F0E1-F1
#
_entry.id   AF-A0A0B4F0E1-F1
#
_cell.length_a   1.000
_cell.length_b   1.000
_cell.length_c   1.000
_cell.angle_alpha   90.00
_cell.angle_beta   90.00
_cell.angle_gamma   90.00
#
_symmetry.space_group_name_H-M   'P 1'
#
loop_
_entity.id
_entity.type
_entity.pdbx_description
1 polymer ?
#
loop_
_entity_poly.entity_id
_entity_poly.type
_entity_poly.pdbx_seq_one_letter_code
_entity_poly.pdbx_strand_id
1 'polypeptide(L)'
;MAQPANELRCIGLIANLEGFKKLPLPQDASSMTDLASLDSRLRNLEKAMYVALPTPDADPSWLGLTTRLWRLRNNILKDGIAVFLGREATAVQDFQSMLPDVDISLDSIKKAVGSIRTLAPRTEWPKSSSGEQMMSVILQTLCHIIGWRNNLIGKLPVTPIDMYIYAVEMSQIAEIFGQTQPRPIPRPPAGPIPIPRPIPRNKKACCNCCACRCHSMGDVRGRKSSRSRPGRRTKWLGRLLFWRKKPVDDTASVSSSGSSTIVD
;
A
#
# COMPACT_ATOMS: atom_id res chain seq x y z
N MET A 1 13.66 30.32 -12.48
CA MET A 1 13.22 31.03 -11.25
C MET A 1 12.83 29.91 -10.31
N ALA A 2 13.51 29.77 -9.18
CA ALA A 2 13.26 28.68 -8.25
C ALA A 2 11.80 28.69 -7.79
N GLN A 3 11.12 27.54 -7.85
CA GLN A 3 9.77 27.40 -7.32
C GLN A 3 9.78 27.62 -5.80
N PRO A 4 8.90 28.47 -5.25
CA PRO A 4 8.84 28.68 -3.81
C PRO A 4 8.50 27.37 -3.09
N ALA A 5 9.13 27.15 -1.93
CA ALA A 5 9.06 25.89 -1.19
C ALA A 5 7.62 25.40 -0.89
N ASN A 6 6.65 26.32 -0.81
CA ASN A 6 5.24 26.00 -0.58
C ASN A 6 4.57 25.33 -1.80
N GLU A 7 4.98 25.70 -3.02
CA GLU A 7 4.45 25.08 -4.25
C GLU A 7 4.93 23.65 -4.38
N LEU A 8 6.23 23.40 -4.18
CA LEU A 8 6.80 22.06 -4.16
C LEU A 8 6.11 21.16 -3.12
N ARG A 9 5.72 21.74 -1.97
CA ARG A 9 4.96 21.00 -0.96
C ARG A 9 3.57 20.63 -1.45
N CYS A 10 2.83 21.54 -2.08
CA CYS A 10 1.52 21.22 -2.63
C CYS A 10 1.61 20.13 -3.70
N ILE A 11 2.56 20.29 -4.62
CA ILE A 11 2.84 19.36 -5.71
C ILE A 11 3.16 17.95 -5.17
N GLY A 12 4.09 17.84 -4.22
CA GLY A 12 4.48 16.56 -3.61
C GLY A 12 3.33 15.91 -2.85
N LEU A 13 2.51 16.67 -2.13
CA LEU A 13 1.33 16.15 -1.44
C LEU A 13 0.27 15.64 -2.40
N ILE A 14 -0.02 16.37 -3.48
CA ILE A 14 -0.96 15.91 -4.53
C ILE A 14 -0.50 14.55 -5.07
N ALA A 15 0.77 14.43 -5.46
CA ALA A 15 1.32 13.17 -5.96
C ALA A 15 1.25 12.04 -4.91
N ASN A 16 1.49 12.33 -3.64
CA ASN A 16 1.34 11.36 -2.56
C ASN A 16 -0.10 10.86 -2.41
N LEU A 17 -1.09 11.75 -2.47
CA LEU A 17 -2.50 11.38 -2.41
C LEU A 17 -2.96 10.61 -3.65
N GLU A 18 -2.46 10.95 -4.84
CA GLU A 18 -2.71 10.20 -6.08
C GLU A 18 -2.21 8.77 -5.96
N GLY A 19 -0.98 8.59 -5.47
CA GLY A 19 -0.43 7.27 -5.18
C GLY A 19 -1.29 6.51 -4.16
N PHE A 20 -1.72 7.18 -3.09
CA PHE A 20 -2.58 6.59 -2.07
C PHE A 20 -3.89 6.06 -2.66
N LYS A 21 -4.50 6.82 -3.57
CA LYS A 21 -5.73 6.45 -4.28
C LYS A 21 -5.51 5.63 -5.56
N LYS A 22 -4.28 5.20 -5.83
CA LYS A 22 -3.90 4.43 -7.02
C LYS A 22 -4.26 5.13 -8.34
N LEU A 23 -4.26 6.46 -8.33
CA LEU A 23 -4.44 7.26 -9.54
C LEU A 23 -3.13 7.30 -10.33
N PRO A 24 -3.19 7.38 -11.67
CA PRO A 24 -2.00 7.48 -12.50
C PRO A 24 -1.31 8.83 -12.27
N LEU A 25 0.02 8.80 -12.22
CA LEU A 25 0.83 10.01 -12.22
C LEU A 25 0.99 10.50 -13.67
N PRO A 26 0.82 11.80 -13.98
CA PRO A 26 1.07 12.32 -15.32
C PRO A 26 2.51 12.09 -15.77
N GLN A 27 2.73 11.79 -17.05
CA GLN A 27 4.07 11.56 -17.60
C GLN A 27 4.72 12.86 -18.10
N ASP A 28 3.91 13.87 -18.43
CA ASP A 28 4.40 15.12 -19.00
C ASP A 28 4.88 16.08 -17.90
N ALA A 29 6.14 16.49 -17.96
CA ALA A 29 6.75 17.38 -16.97
C ALA A 29 6.03 18.74 -16.82
N SER A 30 5.42 19.24 -17.89
CA SER A 30 4.59 20.45 -17.88
C SER A 30 3.30 20.25 -17.07
N SER A 31 2.58 19.15 -17.30
CA SER A 31 1.37 18.79 -16.55
C SER A 31 1.63 18.52 -15.06
N MET A 32 2.88 18.24 -14.72
CA MET A 32 3.31 18.01 -13.34
C MET A 32 3.47 19.30 -12.53
N THR A 33 3.63 20.46 -13.16
CA THR A 33 3.99 21.72 -12.48
C THR A 33 3.04 22.87 -12.74
N ASP A 34 2.28 22.83 -13.83
CA ASP A 34 1.30 23.86 -14.18
C ASP A 34 0.13 23.92 -13.19
N LEU A 35 -0.26 25.13 -12.79
CA LEU A 35 -1.29 25.37 -11.77
C LEU A 35 -2.66 24.84 -12.19
N ALA A 36 -3.05 25.02 -13.46
CA ALA A 36 -4.33 24.52 -13.96
C ALA A 36 -4.35 22.99 -14.01
N SER A 37 -3.22 22.37 -14.36
CA SER A 37 -3.06 20.92 -14.29
C SER A 37 -3.15 20.39 -12.85
N LEU A 38 -2.50 21.06 -11.90
CA LEU A 38 -2.58 20.73 -10.46
C LEU A 38 -3.99 20.86 -9.91
N ASP A 39 -4.74 21.89 -10.32
CA ASP A 39 -6.15 22.04 -9.96
C ASP A 39 -7.01 20.89 -10.48
N SER A 40 -6.83 20.53 -11.76
CA SER A 40 -7.53 19.39 -12.37
C SER A 40 -7.24 18.08 -11.63
N ARG A 41 -5.96 17.83 -11.32
CA ARG A 41 -5.52 16.68 -10.52
C ARG A 41 -6.16 16.66 -9.13
N LEU A 42 -6.20 17.81 -8.46
CA LEU A 42 -6.84 17.92 -7.15
C LEU A 42 -8.35 17.67 -7.22
N ARG A 43 -9.05 18.16 -8.25
CA ARG A 43 -10.48 17.85 -8.47
C ARG A 43 -10.72 16.35 -8.68
N ASN A 44 -9.83 15.68 -9.41
CA ASN A 44 -9.91 14.23 -9.60
C ASN A 44 -9.69 13.47 -8.29
N LEU A 45 -8.76 13.94 -7.45
CA LEU A 45 -8.57 13.41 -6.09
C LEU A 45 -9.81 13.59 -5.21
N GLU A 46 -10.42 14.77 -5.20
CA GLU A 46 -11.64 15.05 -4.44
C GLU A 46 -12.77 14.11 -4.84
N LYS A 47 -12.96 13.87 -6.14
CA LYS A 47 -13.91 12.90 -6.68
C LYS A 47 -13.59 11.48 -6.21
N ALA A 48 -12.33 11.06 -6.32
CA ALA A 48 -11.88 9.73 -5.87
C ALA A 48 -12.00 9.52 -4.35
N MET A 49 -12.07 10.61 -3.59
CA MET A 49 -12.22 10.62 -2.14
C MET A 49 -13.65 10.87 -1.66
N TYR A 50 -14.61 11.03 -2.57
CA TYR A 50 -16.02 11.33 -2.24
C TYR A 50 -16.17 12.56 -1.34
N VAL A 51 -15.33 13.57 -1.53
CA VAL A 51 -15.35 14.81 -0.72
C VAL A 51 -16.30 15.80 -1.37
N ALA A 52 -17.44 16.08 -0.72
CA ALA A 52 -18.52 16.92 -1.27
C ALA A 52 -18.12 18.40 -1.44
N LEU A 53 -18.41 18.98 -2.61
CA LEU A 53 -18.40 20.42 -2.86
C LEU A 53 -19.59 21.09 -2.11
N PRO A 54 -19.53 22.40 -1.78
CA PRO A 54 -18.58 23.40 -2.24
C PRO A 54 -17.42 23.64 -1.26
N THR A 55 -16.24 23.88 -1.83
CA THR A 55 -15.11 24.48 -1.11
C THR A 55 -15.19 26.00 -1.25
N PRO A 56 -14.96 26.77 -0.17
CA PRO A 56 -15.04 28.24 -0.21
C PRO A 56 -14.07 28.86 -1.22
N ASP A 57 -12.97 28.18 -1.53
CA ASP A 57 -11.97 28.60 -2.50
C ASP A 57 -11.92 27.61 -3.68
N ALA A 58 -12.87 27.73 -4.62
CA ALA A 58 -12.92 26.90 -5.82
C ALA A 58 -11.98 27.36 -6.94
N ASP A 59 -11.37 28.54 -6.77
CA ASP A 59 -10.50 29.16 -7.78
C ASP A 59 -9.16 28.41 -7.90
N PRO A 60 -8.62 28.27 -9.12
CA PRO A 60 -7.32 27.67 -9.37
C PRO A 60 -6.20 28.64 -8.93
N SER A 61 -6.05 28.80 -7.62
CA SER A 61 -5.00 29.59 -6.97
C SER A 61 -4.21 28.72 -6.00
N TRP A 62 -2.97 29.11 -5.67
CA TRP A 62 -2.17 28.39 -4.67
C TRP A 62 -2.82 28.33 -3.29
N LEU A 63 -3.53 29.38 -2.89
CA LEU A 63 -4.30 29.40 -1.65
C LEU A 63 -5.43 28.37 -1.70
N GLY A 64 -6.23 28.37 -2.78
CA GLY A 64 -7.33 27.42 -2.98
C GLY A 64 -6.84 25.97 -3.00
N LEU A 65 -5.75 25.69 -3.73
CA LEU A 65 -5.11 24.37 -3.73
C LEU A 65 -4.68 23.95 -2.33
N THR A 66 -4.00 24.83 -1.59
CA THR A 66 -3.49 24.52 -0.25
C THR A 66 -4.63 24.19 0.72
N THR A 67 -5.69 25.02 0.75
CA THR A 67 -6.86 24.83 1.61
C THR A 67 -7.57 23.51 1.31
N ARG A 68 -7.82 23.23 0.02
CA ARG A 68 -8.49 22.01 -0.44
C ARG A 68 -7.67 20.75 -0.15
N LEU A 69 -6.35 20.82 -0.37
CA LEU A 69 -5.42 19.73 -0.09
C LEU A 69 -5.30 19.43 1.40
N TRP A 70 -5.25 20.47 2.25
CA TRP A 70 -5.26 20.32 3.71
C TRP A 70 -6.51 19.59 4.19
N ARG A 71 -7.68 19.97 3.66
CA ARG A 71 -8.96 19.32 3.94
C ARG A 71 -8.96 17.84 3.51
N LEU A 72 -8.48 17.53 2.31
CA LEU A 72 -8.37 16.13 1.86
C LEU A 72 -7.51 15.31 2.80
N ARG A 73 -6.33 15.82 3.15
CA ARG A 73 -5.39 15.13 4.05
C ARG A 73 -6.03 14.86 5.41
N ASN A 74 -6.73 15.83 5.98
CA ASN A 74 -7.42 15.65 7.28
C ASN A 74 -8.57 14.65 7.22
N ASN A 75 -9.25 14.53 6.09
CA ASN A 75 -10.32 13.54 5.94
C ASN A 75 -9.76 12.10 5.92
N ILE A 76 -8.62 11.85 5.25
CA ILE A 76 -7.99 10.52 5.23
C ILE A 76 -7.62 10.05 6.64
N LEU A 77 -7.21 10.97 7.50
CA LEU A 77 -6.83 10.66 8.87
C LEU A 77 -8.00 10.24 9.74
N LYS A 78 -9.18 10.81 9.50
CA LYS A 78 -10.39 10.44 10.22
C LYS A 78 -10.83 9.01 9.90
N ASP A 79 -10.54 8.54 8.69
CA ASP A 79 -10.89 7.17 8.28
C ASP A 79 -9.98 6.11 8.92
N GLY A 80 -8.85 6.48 9.54
CA GLY A 80 -7.95 5.55 10.23
C GLY A 80 -7.18 4.59 9.31
N ILE A 81 -7.19 4.85 8.00
CA ILE A 81 -6.65 3.94 6.97
C ILE A 81 -5.15 4.13 6.74
N ALA A 82 -4.56 5.25 7.17
CA ALA A 82 -3.22 5.64 6.78
C ALA A 82 -2.17 5.47 7.89
N VAL A 83 -1.04 4.85 7.53
CA VAL A 83 0.19 4.94 8.29
C VAL A 83 0.98 6.13 7.77
N PHE A 84 1.36 7.03 8.66
CA PHE A 84 2.33 8.06 8.32
C PHE A 84 3.73 7.47 8.29
N LEU A 85 4.45 7.71 7.20
CA LEU A 85 5.90 7.68 7.26
C LEU A 85 6.35 8.93 7.99
N GLY A 86 6.31 8.83 9.32
CA GLY A 86 6.97 9.73 10.24
C GLY A 86 8.39 9.20 10.43
N ARG A 87 9.36 10.04 10.09
CA ARG A 87 10.77 9.72 10.33
C ARG A 87 11.10 10.06 11.77
N GLU A 88 11.77 9.16 12.47
CA GLU A 88 12.48 9.55 13.68
C GLU A 88 13.56 10.56 13.26
N ALA A 89 13.52 11.75 13.86
CA ALA A 89 14.41 12.85 13.48
C ALA A 89 15.89 12.46 13.55
N THR A 90 16.22 11.52 14.44
CA THR A 90 17.56 10.96 14.69
C THR A 90 18.13 10.25 13.47
N ALA A 91 17.43 9.29 12.87
CA ALA A 91 17.96 8.52 11.74
C ALA A 91 18.24 9.37 10.49
N VAL A 92 17.50 10.47 10.29
CA VAL A 92 17.77 11.46 9.22
C VAL A 92 19.05 12.21 9.49
N GLN A 93 19.17 12.72 10.72
CA GLN A 93 20.32 13.50 11.16
C GLN A 93 21.59 12.65 11.14
N ASP A 94 21.50 11.39 11.58
CA ASP A 94 22.61 10.45 11.54
C ASP A 94 23.07 10.23 10.09
N PHE A 95 22.16 9.95 9.16
CA PHE A 95 22.53 9.76 7.76
C PHE A 95 23.09 11.05 7.11
N GLN A 96 22.53 12.21 7.44
CA GLN A 96 23.06 13.49 6.99
C GLN A 96 24.46 13.75 7.55
N SER A 97 24.72 13.39 8.82
CA SER A 97 26.03 13.51 9.46
C SER A 97 27.08 12.58 8.87
N MET A 98 26.67 11.44 8.28
CA MET A 98 27.54 10.52 7.56
C MET A 98 27.88 10.98 6.14
N LEU A 99 27.16 11.99 5.63
CA LEU A 99 27.39 12.57 4.30
C LEU A 99 27.70 14.07 4.39
N PRO A 100 28.72 14.48 5.18
CA PRO A 100 29.12 15.89 5.18
C PRO A 100 29.64 16.25 3.79
N ASP A 101 29.18 17.38 3.25
CA ASP A 101 29.63 17.98 1.99
C ASP A 101 29.40 17.15 0.72
N VAL A 102 28.54 16.12 0.76
CA VAL A 102 28.19 15.36 -0.45
C VAL A 102 27.10 16.07 -1.23
N ASP A 103 27.46 16.60 -2.40
CA ASP A 103 26.47 17.10 -3.35
C ASP A 103 25.79 15.91 -4.07
N ILE A 104 24.51 15.70 -3.76
CA ILE A 104 23.74 14.60 -4.32
C ILE A 104 23.26 14.99 -5.72
N SER A 105 23.91 14.42 -6.73
CA SER A 105 23.52 14.61 -8.12
C SER A 105 22.09 14.12 -8.41
N LEU A 106 21.44 14.76 -9.38
CA LEU A 106 20.12 14.34 -9.88
C LEU A 106 20.11 12.88 -10.35
N ASP A 107 21.21 12.42 -10.95
CA ASP A 107 21.33 11.05 -11.44
C ASP A 107 21.35 10.05 -10.27
N SER A 108 22.03 10.39 -9.17
CA SER A 108 22.02 9.59 -7.93
C SER A 108 20.61 9.42 -7.38
N ILE A 109 19.81 10.49 -7.39
CA ILE A 109 18.42 10.45 -6.92
C ILE A 109 17.56 9.62 -7.87
N LYS A 110 17.69 9.80 -9.20
CA LYS A 110 16.97 8.99 -10.20
C LYS A 110 17.27 7.50 -10.05
N LYS A 111 18.54 7.15 -9.86
CA LYS A 111 18.98 5.76 -9.63
C LYS A 111 18.39 5.22 -8.34
N ALA A 112 18.40 6.00 -7.26
CA ALA A 112 17.80 5.60 -5.98
C ALA A 112 16.28 5.38 -6.12
N VAL A 113 15.55 6.31 -6.77
CA VAL A 113 14.10 6.15 -7.00
C VAL A 113 13.82 4.97 -7.94
N GLY A 114 14.62 4.78 -8.99
CA GLY A 114 14.51 3.67 -9.92
C GLY A 114 14.85 2.30 -9.32
N SER A 115 15.61 2.26 -8.22
CA SER A 115 15.92 1.02 -7.50
C SER A 115 14.78 0.55 -6.60
N ILE A 116 13.82 1.43 -6.28
CA ILE A 116 12.65 1.07 -5.48
C ILE A 116 11.84 0.06 -6.28
N ARG A 117 11.98 -1.22 -5.94
CA ARG A 117 11.19 -2.31 -6.53
C ARG A 117 9.75 -2.20 -6.05
N THR A 118 8.94 -1.52 -6.84
CA THR A 118 7.53 -1.29 -6.52
C THR A 118 6.60 -2.10 -7.41
N LEU A 119 5.36 -2.27 -6.92
CA LEU A 119 4.20 -2.61 -7.74
C LEU A 119 3.61 -1.37 -8.44
N ALA A 120 4.23 -0.19 -8.29
CA ALA A 120 3.77 1.01 -8.96
C ALA A 120 4.17 0.95 -10.44
N PRO A 121 3.42 1.63 -11.34
CA PRO A 121 3.82 1.76 -12.73
C PRO A 121 5.25 2.31 -12.84
N ARG A 122 6.06 1.73 -13.73
CA ARG A 122 7.42 2.24 -13.96
C ARG A 122 7.35 3.67 -14.48
N THR A 123 8.10 4.55 -13.83
CA THR A 123 8.24 5.94 -14.27
C THR A 123 9.22 6.01 -15.42
N GLU A 124 8.78 6.55 -16.55
CA GLU A 124 9.69 6.98 -17.61
C GLU A 124 10.17 8.41 -17.28
N TRP A 125 11.48 8.61 -17.27
CA TRP A 125 12.04 9.93 -17.01
C TRP A 125 11.91 10.82 -18.25
N PRO A 126 11.43 12.08 -18.13
CA PRO A 126 11.37 13.00 -19.25
C PRO A 126 12.77 13.23 -19.85
N LYS A 127 12.87 13.21 -21.18
CA LYS A 127 14.16 13.35 -21.90
C LYS A 127 14.70 14.79 -21.90
N SER A 128 13.84 15.80 -21.81
CA SER A 128 14.18 17.21 -22.01
C SER A 128 13.56 18.10 -20.92
N SER A 129 14.08 18.01 -19.71
CA SER A 129 13.66 18.87 -18.59
C SER A 129 14.86 19.60 -18.01
N SER A 130 14.64 20.85 -17.59
CA SER A 130 15.62 21.58 -16.78
C SER A 130 15.88 20.87 -15.44
N GLY A 131 17.00 21.15 -14.78
CA GLY A 131 17.34 20.56 -13.49
C GLY A 131 16.25 20.79 -12.43
N GLU A 132 15.70 22.01 -12.35
CA GLU A 132 14.60 22.37 -11.43
C GLU A 132 13.31 21.59 -11.74
N GLN A 133 12.92 21.48 -13.01
CA GLN A 133 11.76 20.68 -13.41
C GLN A 133 11.96 19.21 -13.09
N MET A 134 13.17 18.69 -13.33
CA MET A 134 13.50 17.31 -13.04
C MET A 134 13.43 17.02 -11.53
N MET A 135 13.85 17.95 -10.68
CA MET A 135 13.67 17.85 -9.22
C MET A 135 12.20 17.73 -8.84
N SER A 136 11.32 18.54 -9.45
CA SER A 136 9.88 18.45 -9.22
C SER A 136 9.29 17.11 -9.68
N VAL A 137 9.72 16.61 -10.84
CA VAL A 137 9.32 15.28 -11.37
C VAL A 137 9.77 14.16 -10.43
N ILE A 138 11.01 14.22 -9.93
CA ILE A 138 11.56 13.25 -8.98
C ILE A 138 10.77 13.30 -7.67
N LEU A 139 10.52 14.48 -7.11
CA LEU A 139 9.73 14.66 -5.90
C LEU A 139 8.35 14.03 -6.04
N GLN A 140 7.64 14.34 -7.13
CA GLN A 140 6.31 13.81 -7.39
C GLN A 140 6.32 12.29 -7.55
N THR A 141 7.27 11.77 -8.31
CA THR A 141 7.43 10.32 -8.50
C THR A 141 7.67 9.62 -7.17
N LEU A 142 8.60 10.11 -6.36
CA LEU A 142 8.90 9.55 -5.05
C LEU A 142 7.68 9.62 -4.11
N CYS A 143 7.00 10.77 -4.07
CA CYS A 143 5.80 10.94 -3.26
C CYS A 143 4.66 10.01 -3.68
N HIS A 144 4.47 9.84 -4.99
CA HIS A 144 3.49 8.94 -5.57
C HIS A 144 3.80 7.48 -5.24
N ILE A 145 5.06 7.04 -5.38
CA ILE A 145 5.50 5.71 -4.97
C ILE A 145 5.20 5.45 -3.50
N ILE A 146 5.50 6.42 -2.63
CA ILE A 146 5.21 6.33 -1.20
C ILE A 146 3.71 6.15 -0.96
N GLY A 147 2.89 7.00 -1.59
CA GLY A 147 1.44 6.89 -1.54
C GLY A 147 0.93 5.54 -2.05
N TRP A 148 1.52 5.04 -3.14
CA TRP A 148 1.17 3.75 -3.74
C TRP A 148 1.34 2.58 -2.77
N ARG A 149 2.18 2.72 -1.75
CA ARG A 149 2.36 1.73 -0.69
C ARG A 149 1.45 1.96 0.53
N ASN A 150 0.41 2.78 0.36
CA ASN A 150 -0.56 3.19 1.38
C ASN A 150 0.06 4.00 2.53
N ASN A 151 1.19 4.66 2.27
CA ASN A 151 1.87 5.52 3.23
C ASN A 151 1.61 6.99 2.92
N LEU A 152 1.25 7.76 3.93
CA LEU A 152 1.17 9.22 3.83
C LEU A 152 2.49 9.83 4.30
N ILE A 153 2.92 10.89 3.64
CA ILE A 153 4.14 11.60 4.02
C ILE A 153 3.81 12.63 5.09
N GLY A 154 4.53 12.59 6.22
CA GLY A 154 4.44 13.61 7.28
C GLY A 154 5.09 14.93 6.83
N LYS A 155 6.40 14.86 6.54
CA LYS A 155 7.26 15.95 6.08
C LYS A 155 7.78 15.64 4.68
N LEU A 156 7.57 16.54 3.73
CA LEU A 156 7.98 16.33 2.34
C LEU A 156 9.48 16.52 2.15
N PRO A 157 10.14 15.64 1.36
CA PRO A 157 11.55 15.77 1.04
C PRO A 157 11.77 16.80 -0.07
N VAL A 158 11.76 18.08 0.27
CA VAL A 158 11.90 19.16 -0.74
C VAL A 158 13.36 19.40 -1.16
N THR A 159 14.35 18.90 -0.40
CA THR A 159 15.77 19.04 -0.73
C THR A 159 16.31 17.81 -1.46
N PRO A 160 17.35 17.93 -2.31
CA PRO A 160 17.98 16.79 -2.97
C PRO A 160 18.41 15.68 -1.99
N ILE A 161 19.00 16.09 -0.86
CA ILE A 161 19.41 15.19 0.20
C ILE A 161 18.21 14.46 0.77
N ASP A 162 17.16 15.16 1.18
CA ASP A 162 15.96 14.51 1.71
C ASP A 162 15.36 13.53 0.69
N MET A 163 15.31 13.89 -0.60
CA MET A 163 14.76 13.02 -1.64
C MET A 163 15.57 11.73 -1.79
N TYR A 164 16.89 11.84 -1.80
CA TYR A 164 17.77 10.67 -1.86
C TYR A 164 17.56 9.75 -0.67
N ILE A 165 17.51 10.31 0.53
CA ILE A 165 17.36 9.50 1.73
C ILE A 165 15.99 8.80 1.75
N TYR A 166 14.91 9.51 1.41
CA TYR A 166 13.60 8.90 1.27
C TYR A 166 13.59 7.80 0.21
N ALA A 167 14.28 7.99 -0.92
CA ALA A 167 14.38 6.96 -1.95
C ALA A 167 15.09 5.70 -1.43
N VAL A 168 16.21 5.84 -0.72
CA VAL A 168 16.94 4.73 -0.09
C VAL A 168 16.08 3.99 0.93
N GLU A 169 15.39 4.72 1.81
CA GLU A 169 14.49 4.14 2.81
C GLU A 169 13.37 3.34 2.14
N MET A 170 12.76 3.89 1.10
CA MET A 170 11.72 3.20 0.35
C MET A 170 12.24 1.94 -0.38
N SER A 171 13.49 1.95 -0.83
CA SER A 171 14.16 0.76 -1.37
C SER A 171 14.39 -0.31 -0.30
N GLN A 172 14.82 0.06 0.91
CA GLN A 172 14.97 -0.89 2.02
C GLN A 172 13.61 -1.50 2.42
N ILE A 173 12.57 -0.68 2.52
CA ILE A 173 11.18 -1.14 2.73
C ILE A 173 10.76 -2.05 1.56
N ALA A 174 11.12 -1.75 0.31
CA ALA A 174 10.86 -2.62 -0.82
C ALA A 174 11.53 -4.00 -0.69
N GLU A 175 12.74 -4.06 -0.16
CA GLU A 175 13.47 -5.31 0.03
C GLU A 175 12.84 -6.17 1.13
N ILE A 176 12.57 -5.58 2.30
CA ILE A 176 11.99 -6.30 3.45
C ILE A 176 10.63 -6.92 3.08
N PHE A 177 9.74 -6.12 2.48
CA PHE A 177 8.41 -6.60 2.11
C PHE A 177 8.43 -7.43 0.82
N GLY A 178 9.37 -7.18 -0.09
CA GLY A 178 9.51 -7.94 -1.35
C GLY A 178 9.99 -9.38 -1.16
N GLN A 179 10.67 -9.69 -0.06
CA GLN A 179 11.07 -11.07 0.28
C GLN A 179 9.90 -11.97 0.73
N THR A 180 8.71 -11.42 0.99
CA THR A 180 7.52 -12.21 1.32
C THR A 180 6.81 -12.79 0.09
N GLN A 181 7.25 -12.45 -1.13
CA GLN A 181 6.86 -13.21 -2.31
C GLN A 181 7.46 -14.61 -2.18
N PRO A 182 6.67 -15.69 -2.15
CA PRO A 182 7.22 -17.04 -2.15
C PRO A 182 8.13 -17.16 -3.36
N ARG A 183 9.42 -17.42 -3.12
CA ARG A 183 10.35 -17.77 -4.20
C ARG A 183 9.64 -18.82 -5.06
N PRO A 184 9.64 -18.69 -6.40
CA PRO A 184 9.11 -19.75 -7.25
C PRO A 184 9.79 -21.03 -6.80
N ILE A 185 9.01 -21.96 -6.22
CA ILE A 185 9.51 -23.29 -5.91
C ILE A 185 10.08 -23.79 -7.24
N PRO A 186 11.37 -24.16 -7.32
CA PRO A 186 11.93 -24.69 -8.54
C PRO A 186 10.98 -25.78 -9.03
N ARG A 187 10.36 -25.58 -10.20
CA ARG A 187 9.55 -26.65 -10.77
C ARG A 187 10.51 -27.82 -10.94
N PRO A 188 10.20 -29.01 -10.39
CA PRO A 188 10.98 -30.18 -10.72
C PRO A 188 11.01 -30.29 -12.25
N PRO A 189 12.14 -30.72 -12.86
CA PRO A 189 12.23 -30.91 -14.29
C PRO A 189 11.00 -31.71 -14.74
N ALA A 190 10.34 -31.22 -15.80
CA ALA A 190 9.13 -31.82 -16.32
C ALA A 190 9.43 -33.28 -16.69
N GLY A 191 9.16 -34.20 -15.77
CA GLY A 191 9.09 -35.61 -16.06
C GLY A 191 7.99 -35.83 -17.10
N PRO A 192 8.09 -36.88 -17.93
CA PRO A 192 7.10 -37.17 -18.96
C PRO A 192 5.70 -37.19 -18.34
N ILE A 193 4.84 -36.33 -18.85
CA ILE A 193 3.43 -36.22 -18.46
C ILE A 193 2.79 -37.59 -18.71
N PRO A 194 2.23 -38.27 -17.68
CA PRO A 194 1.48 -39.49 -17.91
C PRO A 194 0.27 -39.18 -18.78
N ILE A 195 0.17 -39.87 -19.92
CA ILE A 195 -0.98 -39.79 -20.82
C ILE A 195 -2.25 -40.06 -19.99
N PRO A 196 -3.28 -39.19 -20.03
CA PRO A 196 -4.52 -39.41 -19.30
C PRO A 196 -5.16 -40.72 -19.79
N ARG A 197 -5.30 -41.70 -18.89
CA ARG A 197 -6.10 -42.89 -19.19
C ARG A 197 -7.55 -42.44 -19.45
N PRO A 198 -8.22 -42.93 -20.50
CA PRO A 198 -9.60 -42.55 -20.77
C PRO A 198 -10.50 -42.94 -19.59
N ILE A 199 -11.18 -41.94 -19.04
CA ILE A 199 -12.20 -42.13 -18.02
C ILE A 199 -13.33 -42.95 -18.65
N PRO A 200 -13.77 -44.08 -18.06
CA PRO A 200 -14.92 -44.80 -18.57
C PRO A 200 -16.15 -43.90 -18.46
N ARG A 201 -16.77 -43.61 -19.62
CA ARG A 201 -18.02 -42.85 -19.70
C ARG A 201 -19.09 -43.61 -18.93
N ASN A 202 -19.46 -43.11 -17.75
CA ASN A 202 -20.61 -43.61 -17.01
C ASN A 202 -21.86 -43.46 -17.90
N LYS A 203 -22.51 -44.60 -18.13
CA LYS A 203 -23.75 -44.73 -18.89
C LYS A 203 -24.83 -43.86 -18.21
N LYS A 204 -25.61 -43.16 -19.04
CA LYS A 204 -26.75 -42.30 -18.65
C LYS A 204 -27.67 -43.05 -17.68
N ALA A 205 -27.98 -42.46 -16.53
CA ALA A 205 -29.08 -42.89 -15.67
C ALA A 205 -30.30 -42.00 -15.95
N CYS A 206 -31.34 -42.65 -16.48
CA CYS A 206 -32.64 -42.10 -16.82
C CYS A 206 -33.40 -41.51 -15.62
N CYS A 207 -34.16 -40.42 -15.85
CA CYS A 207 -35.41 -40.19 -15.13
C CYS A 207 -36.43 -41.17 -15.70
N ASN A 208 -36.63 -42.29 -15.00
CA ASN A 208 -37.12 -43.54 -15.60
C ASN A 208 -38.64 -43.57 -15.89
N CYS A 209 -39.18 -42.50 -16.48
CA CYS A 209 -40.60 -42.20 -16.50
C CYS A 209 -41.10 -42.09 -17.95
N CYS A 210 -41.45 -43.20 -18.62
CA CYS A 210 -42.74 -43.91 -18.54
C CYS A 210 -42.71 -45.38 -18.04
N ALA A 211 -41.91 -45.69 -17.01
CA ALA A 211 -42.27 -46.59 -15.88
C ALA A 211 -42.15 -45.84 -14.52
N CYS A 212 -42.13 -44.52 -14.64
CA CYS A 212 -42.17 -43.42 -13.69
C CYS A 212 -43.53 -42.81 -13.46
N ARG A 213 -44.05 -42.89 -12.24
CA ARG A 213 -45.21 -42.09 -11.79
C ARG A 213 -44.83 -40.60 -11.63
N CYS A 214 -44.47 -39.92 -12.70
CA CYS A 214 -44.35 -38.46 -12.70
C CYS A 214 -45.69 -37.74 -12.90
N HIS A 215 -46.82 -38.47 -13.02
CA HIS A 215 -48.16 -37.89 -13.08
C HIS A 215 -49.21 -38.81 -12.41
N SER A 216 -49.76 -38.40 -11.26
CA SER A 216 -51.09 -38.80 -10.78
C SER A 216 -51.48 -37.92 -9.58
N MET A 217 -52.57 -37.18 -9.71
CA MET A 217 -53.16 -36.34 -8.65
C MET A 217 -53.78 -37.19 -7.53
N GLY A 218 -53.72 -36.69 -6.30
CA GLY A 218 -54.54 -37.21 -5.20
C GLY A 218 -53.98 -36.86 -3.83
N ASP A 219 -54.70 -35.99 -3.11
CA ASP A 219 -54.53 -35.66 -1.70
C ASP A 219 -54.43 -36.89 -0.78
N VAL A 220 -53.77 -36.70 0.38
CA VAL A 220 -54.25 -37.05 1.74
C VAL A 220 -53.06 -37.25 2.70
N ARG A 221 -53.02 -36.37 3.72
CA ARG A 221 -52.58 -36.55 5.12
C ARG A 221 -51.48 -37.57 5.43
N GLY A 222 -50.43 -37.11 6.12
CA GLY A 222 -49.66 -38.03 6.98
C GLY A 222 -48.31 -37.55 7.48
N ARG A 223 -48.34 -36.87 8.63
CA ARG A 223 -47.41 -36.99 9.77
C ARG A 223 -45.91 -37.29 9.54
N LYS A 224 -45.13 -36.40 10.18
CA LYS A 224 -43.95 -36.65 11.03
C LYS A 224 -42.61 -36.97 10.34
N SER A 225 -41.63 -36.12 10.66
CA SER A 225 -40.44 -36.47 11.45
C SER A 225 -39.11 -36.01 10.84
N SER A 226 -38.55 -34.97 11.47
CA SER A 226 -37.17 -34.91 11.95
C SER A 226 -36.01 -35.13 10.96
N ARG A 227 -35.27 -34.06 10.65
CA ARG A 227 -33.93 -33.76 11.22
C ARG A 227 -33.22 -32.79 10.30
N SER A 228 -33.21 -31.53 10.73
CA SER A 228 -32.26 -30.51 10.32
C SER A 228 -30.82 -31.02 10.46
N ARG A 229 -30.09 -31.10 9.36
CA ARG A 229 -28.62 -31.22 9.37
C ARG A 229 -28.04 -29.86 9.01
N PRO A 230 -27.24 -29.23 9.88
CA PRO A 230 -26.58 -27.97 9.56
C PRO A 230 -25.39 -28.21 8.62
N GLY A 231 -25.31 -27.39 7.58
CA GLY A 231 -24.22 -27.38 6.61
C GLY A 231 -22.87 -27.09 7.28
N ARG A 232 -21.89 -27.94 7.01
CA ARG A 232 -20.49 -27.78 7.41
C ARG A 232 -19.85 -26.61 6.64
N ARG A 233 -19.93 -25.38 7.15
CA ARG A 233 -19.14 -24.24 6.61
C ARG A 233 -18.78 -23.18 7.65
N THR A 234 -18.05 -23.52 8.73
CA THR A 234 -17.42 -22.50 9.62
C THR A 234 -16.22 -23.04 10.45
N LYS A 235 -15.40 -23.98 9.93
CA LYS A 235 -14.23 -24.49 10.68
C LYS A 235 -12.97 -23.61 10.64
N TRP A 236 -12.97 -22.49 9.90
CA TRP A 236 -11.78 -21.63 9.80
C TRP A 236 -11.72 -20.56 10.92
N LEU A 237 -12.86 -20.08 11.41
CA LEU A 237 -12.93 -19.07 12.48
C LEU A 237 -12.49 -19.57 13.86
N GLY A 238 -12.55 -20.89 14.12
CA GLY A 238 -12.09 -21.47 15.38
C GLY A 238 -10.56 -21.48 15.57
N ARG A 239 -9.78 -21.20 14.50
CA ARG A 239 -8.30 -21.18 14.56
C ARG A 239 -7.72 -19.82 14.93
N LEU A 240 -8.52 -18.76 15.03
CA LEU A 240 -8.06 -17.42 15.42
C LEU A 240 -8.18 -17.13 16.93
N LEU A 241 -8.79 -18.02 17.72
CA LEU A 241 -8.99 -17.84 19.17
C LEU A 241 -7.91 -18.49 20.05
N PHE A 242 -6.86 -19.10 19.47
CA PHE A 242 -5.77 -19.75 20.22
C PHE A 242 -4.59 -18.83 20.59
N TRP A 243 -4.71 -17.51 20.38
CA TRP A 243 -3.72 -16.52 20.81
C TRP A 243 -4.13 -15.76 22.08
N ARG A 244 -5.06 -16.31 22.88
CA ARG A 244 -5.23 -15.85 24.26
C ARG A 244 -4.13 -16.46 25.14
N LYS A 245 -3.20 -15.58 25.52
CA LYS A 245 -2.14 -15.67 26.52
C LYS A 245 -2.38 -16.76 27.58
N LYS A 246 -1.37 -17.62 27.77
CA LYS A 246 -1.20 -18.39 29.02
C LYS A 246 -0.98 -17.39 30.18
N PRO A 247 -1.66 -17.54 31.33
CA PRO A 247 -1.24 -16.87 32.55
C PRO A 247 0.12 -17.43 32.97
N VAL A 248 1.05 -16.54 33.34
CA VAL A 248 2.33 -16.87 33.95
C VAL A 248 2.06 -17.06 35.44
N ASP A 249 2.45 -18.22 35.98
CA ASP A 249 2.43 -18.49 37.41
C ASP A 249 3.54 -17.68 38.10
N ASP A 250 3.15 -16.82 39.03
CA ASP A 250 4.04 -16.12 39.96
C ASP A 250 4.47 -17.07 41.08
N THR A 251 5.46 -17.93 40.83
CA THR A 251 6.25 -18.56 41.91
C THR A 251 7.65 -18.91 41.42
N ALA A 252 8.59 -17.99 41.60
CA ALA A 252 10.00 -18.32 41.76
C ALA A 252 10.72 -17.21 42.52
N SER A 253 10.73 -17.34 43.84
CA SER A 253 11.66 -16.65 44.73
C SER A 253 13.09 -17.05 44.34
N VAL A 254 13.89 -16.09 43.88
CA VAL A 254 15.35 -16.21 43.86
C VAL A 254 15.92 -14.91 44.41
N SER A 255 16.30 -14.96 45.68
CA SER A 255 17.07 -13.92 46.37
C SER A 255 18.37 -14.54 46.88
N SER A 256 19.42 -14.47 46.07
CA SER A 256 20.84 -14.56 46.44
C SER A 256 21.63 -14.07 45.20
N SER A 257 22.70 -13.29 45.24
CA SER A 257 23.70 -13.02 46.26
C SER A 257 24.24 -11.60 46.06
N GLY A 258 24.21 -10.76 47.10
CA GLY A 258 25.00 -9.54 47.18
C GLY A 258 26.18 -9.79 48.11
N SER A 259 27.32 -10.19 47.54
CA SER A 259 28.59 -10.32 48.27
C SER A 259 29.31 -8.98 48.20
N SER A 260 29.41 -8.26 49.32
CA SER A 260 30.27 -7.08 49.46
C SER A 260 31.43 -7.43 50.39
N THR A 261 32.62 -7.61 49.82
CA THR A 261 33.88 -7.64 50.56
C THR A 261 34.40 -6.23 50.75
N ILE A 262 34.51 -5.84 52.01
CA ILE A 262 35.38 -4.80 52.54
C ILE A 262 36.84 -5.13 52.23
N VAL A 263 37.63 -4.15 51.79
CA VAL A 263 39.07 -4.07 52.10
C VAL A 263 39.48 -2.58 52.14
N ASP A 264 39.99 -2.18 53.31
CA ASP A 264 40.85 -1.06 53.73
C ASP A 264 40.64 0.38 53.21
#